data_AF-A0A2A4NAN0-F1
#
_entry.id   AF-A0A2A4NAN0-F1
#
_cell.length_a   1.000
_cell.length_b   1.000
_cell.length_c   1.000
_cell.angle_alpha   90.00
_cell.angle_beta   90.00
_cell.angle_gamma   90.00
#
_symmetry.space_group_name_H-M   'P 1'
#
loop_
_entity.id
_entity.type
_entity.pdbx_description
1 polymer ?
#
loop_
_entity_poly.entity_id
_entity_poly.type
_entity_poly.pdbx_seq_one_letter_code
_entity_poly.pdbx_strand_id
1 'polypeptide(L)'
;MVKRRLIWLNMPLTNQKNHAHSLLKTFWIRKEPKSQPESKLVGNLFVQMYFRALLLFFIVTLLSSCDPNRVYEENKEIPDGIWYKAQKVPFEVSITDTGLKYNLYLNIRHTSGFPYRNIWMKVYTTYPSGKQRDDLAELILAEQDGKWRGSGMGDIWDNSILIQRNIKFPEPGSYKFELEHYMRHDKLPFVMDVGMRVEKVD
;
A
#
# COMPACT_ATOMS: atom_id res chain seq x y z
N MET A 1 -69.90 13.42 33.36
CA MET A 1 -71.32 13.82 33.44
C MET A 1 -72.18 12.61 33.13
N VAL A 2 -73.30 12.38 33.85
CA VAL A 2 -74.51 11.60 33.42
C VAL A 2 -74.31 10.12 32.99
N LYS A 3 -75.08 9.09 33.41
CA LYS A 3 -76.02 8.84 34.54
C LYS A 3 -76.16 7.29 34.70
N ARG A 4 -76.41 6.85 35.95
CA ARG A 4 -77.23 5.69 36.43
C ARG A 4 -77.86 4.74 35.38
N ARG A 5 -77.97 3.42 35.61
CA ARG A 5 -78.69 2.78 36.75
C ARG A 5 -78.24 1.33 37.08
N LEU A 6 -78.56 0.89 38.29
CA LEU A 6 -78.65 -0.53 38.73
C LEU A 6 -80.05 -1.11 38.39
N ILE A 7 -80.21 -2.44 38.47
CA ILE A 7 -81.19 -3.15 39.34
C ILE A 7 -80.97 -4.70 39.27
N TRP A 8 -81.41 -5.44 40.29
CA TRP A 8 -81.30 -6.90 40.48
C TRP A 8 -82.61 -7.61 40.02
N LEU A 9 -82.85 -8.93 40.02
CA LEU A 9 -82.18 -10.16 40.50
C LEU A 9 -82.04 -11.17 39.30
N ASN A 10 -81.93 -12.52 39.35
CA ASN A 10 -81.96 -13.53 40.43
C ASN A 10 -81.27 -14.88 40.07
N MET A 11 -81.26 -15.79 41.05
CA MET A 11 -81.01 -17.25 41.01
C MET A 11 -82.04 -18.07 40.19
N PRO A 12 -81.89 -19.42 40.01
CA PRO A 12 -80.85 -20.34 40.52
C PRO A 12 -80.22 -21.36 39.51
N LEU A 13 -79.21 -22.10 40.00
CA LEU A 13 -78.86 -23.53 39.76
C LEU A 13 -79.32 -24.19 38.43
N THR A 14 -78.43 -24.72 37.59
CA THR A 14 -77.73 -26.01 37.81
C THR A 14 -76.65 -26.23 36.74
N ASN A 15 -75.70 -27.16 36.95
CA ASN A 15 -74.73 -27.55 35.92
C ASN A 15 -74.38 -29.04 36.01
N GLN A 16 -74.75 -29.83 34.99
CA GLN A 16 -74.11 -31.12 34.73
C GLN A 16 -74.16 -31.50 33.24
N LYS A 17 -73.03 -32.07 32.79
CA LYS A 17 -72.86 -33.02 31.67
C LYS A 17 -73.11 -32.53 30.24
N ASN A 18 -71.97 -32.38 29.54
CA ASN A 18 -71.57 -33.19 28.38
C ASN A 18 -72.63 -33.51 27.31
N HIS A 19 -72.36 -33.12 26.07
CA HIS A 19 -72.37 -34.04 24.91
C HIS A 19 -71.46 -33.48 23.80
N ALA A 20 -70.95 -34.36 22.92
CA ALA A 20 -70.06 -34.00 21.82
C ALA A 20 -70.57 -34.57 20.49
N HIS A 21 -70.53 -33.74 19.44
CA HIS A 21 -70.76 -33.94 17.99
C HIS A 21 -71.44 -32.65 17.44
N SER A 22 -71.33 -32.23 16.18
CA SER A 22 -70.46 -32.64 15.06
C SER A 22 -70.55 -31.58 13.95
N LEU A 23 -69.40 -31.13 13.43
CA LEU A 23 -69.17 -30.62 12.07
C LEU A 23 -70.17 -29.64 11.40
N LEU A 24 -69.68 -28.44 11.06
CA LEU A 24 -69.67 -27.99 9.66
C LEU A 24 -68.27 -27.50 9.29
N LYS A 25 -67.81 -27.82 8.07
CA LYS A 25 -66.47 -27.50 7.56
C LYS A 25 -66.57 -26.31 6.61
N THR A 26 -65.80 -25.25 6.83
CA THR A 26 -65.59 -24.18 5.83
C THR A 26 -64.28 -24.38 5.06
N PHE A 27 -64.32 -24.14 3.76
CA PHE A 27 -63.38 -24.70 2.79
C PHE A 27 -62.23 -23.72 2.48
N TRP A 28 -61.18 -23.74 3.29
CA TRP A 28 -59.98 -22.93 3.04
C TRP A 28 -59.09 -23.57 1.98
N ILE A 29 -59.27 -23.16 0.72
CA ILE A 29 -58.31 -23.48 -0.36
C ILE A 29 -57.02 -22.67 -0.12
N ARG A 30 -56.14 -23.23 0.71
CA ARG A 30 -54.78 -22.75 0.87
C ARG A 30 -54.05 -22.94 -0.46
N LYS A 31 -53.76 -21.84 -1.18
CA LYS A 31 -52.71 -21.86 -2.21
C LYS A 31 -51.41 -22.30 -1.53
N GLU A 32 -50.89 -23.44 -1.92
CA GLU A 32 -49.54 -23.84 -1.52
C GLU A 32 -48.55 -22.80 -2.08
N PRO A 33 -47.51 -22.43 -1.32
CA PRO A 33 -46.43 -21.62 -1.87
C PRO A 33 -45.78 -22.44 -2.99
N LYS A 34 -45.66 -21.87 -4.20
CA LYS A 34 -44.91 -22.52 -5.28
C LYS A 34 -43.49 -22.78 -4.79
N SER A 35 -43.15 -24.06 -4.57
CA SER A 35 -41.79 -24.47 -4.27
C SER A 35 -40.88 -23.98 -5.39
N GLN A 36 -39.85 -23.20 -5.04
CA GLN A 36 -38.79 -22.93 -6.00
C GLN A 36 -38.05 -24.25 -6.26
N PRO A 37 -37.81 -24.64 -7.51
CA PRO A 37 -37.10 -25.88 -7.80
C PRO A 37 -35.67 -25.76 -7.25
N GLU A 38 -35.26 -26.75 -6.45
CA GLU A 38 -34.01 -26.75 -5.68
C GLU A 38 -32.77 -26.53 -6.56
N SER A 39 -32.84 -26.98 -7.82
CA SER A 39 -31.83 -26.73 -8.86
C SER A 39 -31.45 -25.25 -9.04
N LYS A 40 -32.38 -24.31 -8.79
CA LYS A 40 -32.08 -22.86 -8.84
C LYS A 40 -31.32 -22.35 -7.62
N LEU A 41 -31.54 -22.94 -6.43
CA LEU A 41 -30.76 -22.61 -5.23
C LEU A 41 -29.32 -23.10 -5.38
N VAL A 42 -29.15 -24.37 -5.78
CA VAL A 42 -27.83 -24.98 -5.98
C VAL A 42 -27.05 -24.27 -7.10
N GLY A 43 -27.70 -23.92 -8.21
CA GLY A 43 -27.09 -23.13 -9.29
C GLY A 43 -26.57 -21.76 -8.83
N ASN A 44 -27.36 -21.03 -8.02
CA ASN A 44 -26.93 -19.74 -7.47
C ASN A 44 -25.75 -19.88 -6.50
N LEU A 45 -25.71 -20.95 -5.68
CA LEU A 45 -24.56 -21.25 -4.83
C LEU A 45 -23.28 -21.51 -5.64
N PHE A 46 -23.36 -22.28 -6.73
CA PHE A 46 -22.22 -22.49 -7.63
C PHE A 46 -21.75 -21.16 -8.25
N VAL A 47 -22.65 -20.34 -8.80
CA VAL A 47 -22.28 -19.04 -9.40
C VAL A 47 -21.64 -18.09 -8.38
N GLN A 48 -22.16 -18.03 -7.15
CA GLN A 48 -21.55 -17.24 -6.08
C GLN A 48 -20.17 -17.77 -5.66
N MET A 49 -19.97 -19.09 -5.65
CA MET A 49 -18.68 -19.70 -5.36
C MET A 49 -17.65 -19.43 -6.46
N TYR A 50 -18.03 -19.54 -7.74
CA TYR A 50 -17.17 -19.15 -8.87
C TYR A 50 -16.82 -17.66 -8.85
N PHE A 51 -17.78 -16.77 -8.55
CA PHE A 51 -17.51 -15.33 -8.44
C PHE A 51 -16.53 -15.01 -7.31
N ARG A 52 -16.68 -15.66 -6.14
CA ARG A 52 -15.72 -15.55 -5.03
C ARG A 52 -14.34 -16.09 -5.39
N ALA A 53 -14.26 -17.21 -6.10
CA ALA A 53 -12.99 -17.79 -6.55
C ALA A 53 -12.27 -16.88 -7.56
N LEU A 54 -12.99 -16.30 -8.53
CA LEU A 54 -12.44 -15.33 -9.48
C LEU A 54 -11.97 -14.05 -8.78
N LEU A 55 -12.72 -13.55 -7.81
CA LEU A 55 -12.34 -12.36 -7.03
C LEU A 55 -11.10 -12.62 -6.16
N LEU A 56 -10.99 -13.80 -5.55
CA LEU A 56 -9.78 -14.21 -4.81
C LEU A 56 -8.57 -14.40 -5.74
N PHE A 57 -8.76 -15.01 -6.91
CA PHE A 57 -7.70 -15.15 -7.93
C PHE A 57 -7.20 -13.78 -8.40
N PHE A 58 -8.12 -12.84 -8.68
CA PHE A 58 -7.78 -11.47 -9.06
C PHE A 58 -6.97 -10.76 -7.95
N ILE A 59 -7.38 -10.88 -6.68
CA ILE A 59 -6.64 -10.34 -5.53
C ILE A 59 -5.23 -10.94 -5.44
N VAL A 60 -5.06 -12.26 -5.66
CA VAL A 60 -3.73 -12.90 -5.67
C VAL A 60 -2.86 -12.35 -6.82
N THR A 61 -3.41 -12.15 -8.02
CA THR A 61 -2.65 -11.58 -9.15
C THR A 61 -2.25 -10.12 -8.97
N LEU A 62 -2.89 -9.37 -8.05
CA LEU A 62 -2.50 -7.99 -7.72
C LEU A 62 -1.27 -7.91 -6.80
N LEU A 63 -0.84 -9.02 -6.18
CA LEU A 63 0.28 -9.04 -5.24
C LEU A 63 1.64 -9.38 -5.89
N SER A 64 1.67 -9.80 -7.16
CA SER A 64 2.90 -10.20 -7.85
C SER A 64 3.63 -9.02 -8.52
N SER A 65 3.99 -8.00 -7.73
CA SER A 65 4.76 -6.82 -8.19
C SER A 65 6.15 -6.77 -7.54
N CYS A 66 6.92 -7.86 -7.70
CA CYS A 66 8.33 -7.90 -7.30
C CYS A 66 9.20 -7.63 -8.53
N ASP A 67 10.05 -6.60 -8.44
CA ASP A 67 11.07 -6.28 -9.44
C ASP A 67 12.28 -7.22 -9.23
N PRO A 68 12.54 -8.19 -10.13
CA PRO A 68 13.57 -9.22 -9.93
C PRO A 68 15.01 -8.69 -10.00
N ASN A 69 15.17 -7.48 -10.55
CA ASN A 69 16.45 -6.84 -10.76
C ASN A 69 16.82 -5.91 -9.62
N ARG A 70 15.86 -5.44 -8.81
CA ARG A 70 16.14 -4.62 -7.63
C ARG A 70 16.82 -5.45 -6.54
N VAL A 71 18.08 -5.10 -6.24
CA VAL A 71 18.90 -5.72 -5.19
C VAL A 71 18.66 -5.03 -3.86
N TYR A 72 18.57 -3.71 -3.90
CA TYR A 72 18.44 -2.84 -2.74
C TYR A 72 17.76 -1.54 -3.16
N GLU A 73 16.86 -1.04 -2.33
CA GLU A 73 16.37 0.33 -2.38
C GLU A 73 16.02 0.79 -0.96
N GLU A 74 16.55 1.93 -0.55
CA GLU A 74 16.20 2.57 0.72
C GLU A 74 16.20 4.09 0.52
N ASN A 75 15.18 4.76 1.07
CA ASN A 75 15.09 6.21 1.15
C ASN A 75 14.95 6.60 2.63
N LYS A 76 15.64 7.65 3.05
CA LYS A 76 15.70 8.11 4.44
C LYS A 76 15.25 9.57 4.53
N GLU A 77 14.30 9.81 5.41
CA GLU A 77 13.74 11.12 5.70
C GLU A 77 14.82 12.06 6.25
N ILE A 78 14.76 13.32 5.81
CA ILE A 78 15.60 14.41 6.26
C ILE A 78 14.77 15.28 7.24
N PRO A 79 15.12 15.30 8.54
CA PRO A 79 14.37 16.08 9.53
C PRO A 79 14.20 17.54 9.15
N ASP A 80 13.01 18.08 9.45
CA ASP A 80 12.58 19.46 9.16
C ASP A 80 12.68 19.88 7.68
N GLY A 81 12.93 18.94 6.76
CA GLY A 81 13.20 19.23 5.35
C GLY A 81 14.52 19.98 5.10
N ILE A 82 15.46 19.95 6.04
CA ILE A 82 16.75 20.68 5.96
C ILE A 82 17.89 19.68 6.09
N TRP A 83 18.53 19.34 4.96
CA TRP A 83 19.72 18.50 4.99
C TRP A 83 20.92 19.34 5.44
N TYR A 84 21.62 18.88 6.48
CA TYR A 84 22.85 19.50 6.95
C TYR A 84 24.08 18.81 6.36
N LYS A 85 25.11 19.57 6.01
CA LYS A 85 26.31 19.02 5.35
C LYS A 85 27.10 18.05 6.21
N ALA A 86 27.05 18.22 7.53
CA ALA A 86 27.64 17.27 8.49
C ALA A 86 26.78 16.00 8.70
N GLN A 87 25.51 16.01 8.28
CA GLN A 87 24.58 14.88 8.39
C GLN A 87 24.76 13.97 7.17
N LYS A 88 25.75 13.08 7.23
CA LYS A 88 25.85 11.99 6.26
C LYS A 88 24.70 11.01 6.43
N VAL A 89 24.12 10.56 5.32
CA VAL A 89 23.02 9.58 5.31
C VAL A 89 23.60 8.20 4.98
N PRO A 90 23.60 7.23 5.90
CA PRO A 90 24.23 5.92 5.70
C PRO A 90 23.28 4.89 5.08
N PHE A 91 23.83 3.98 4.29
CA PHE A 91 23.14 2.88 3.61
C PHE A 91 24.03 1.62 3.64
N GLU A 92 23.43 0.43 3.72
CA GLU A 92 24.18 -0.84 3.75
C GLU A 92 23.62 -1.81 2.72
N VAL A 93 24.46 -2.21 1.77
CA VAL A 93 24.07 -3.01 0.59
C VAL A 93 24.82 -4.34 0.61
N SER A 94 24.09 -5.44 0.76
CA SER A 94 24.66 -6.79 0.67
C SER A 94 24.73 -7.26 -0.78
N ILE A 95 25.94 -7.53 -1.28
CA ILE A 95 26.19 -8.04 -2.63
C ILE A 95 26.69 -9.50 -2.54
N THR A 96 25.94 -10.41 -3.16
CA THR A 96 26.24 -11.85 -3.15
C THR A 96 26.93 -12.36 -4.42
N ASP A 97 26.81 -11.66 -5.54
CA ASP A 97 27.30 -12.09 -6.86
C ASP A 97 28.18 -11.00 -7.49
N THR A 98 29.48 -11.27 -7.61
CA THR A 98 30.47 -10.38 -8.27
C THR A 98 30.65 -10.68 -9.77
N GLY A 99 30.00 -11.75 -10.26
CA GLY A 99 29.94 -12.13 -11.67
C GLY A 99 28.98 -11.25 -12.48
N LEU A 100 27.89 -10.79 -11.87
CA LEU A 100 26.93 -9.87 -12.47
C LEU A 100 27.45 -8.44 -12.66
N LYS A 101 26.65 -7.62 -13.36
CA LYS A 101 26.80 -6.17 -13.46
C LYS A 101 25.62 -5.47 -12.78
N TYR A 102 25.85 -4.26 -12.31
CA TYR A 102 24.88 -3.49 -11.56
C TYR A 102 24.78 -2.03 -12.04
N ASN A 103 23.63 -1.42 -11.78
CA ASN A 103 23.35 0.00 -11.93
C ASN A 103 23.14 0.60 -10.54
N LEU A 104 23.82 1.72 -10.26
CA LEU A 104 23.74 2.46 -9.01
C LEU A 104 23.01 3.79 -9.24
N TYR A 105 21.91 3.99 -8.54
CA TYR A 105 21.11 5.22 -8.59
C TYR A 105 21.13 5.91 -7.24
N LEU A 106 21.07 7.23 -7.28
CA LEU A 106 20.76 8.06 -6.11
C LEU A 106 19.33 8.57 -6.23
N ASN A 107 18.59 8.43 -5.13
CA ASN A 107 17.23 8.92 -4.99
C ASN A 107 17.24 10.23 -4.20
N ILE A 108 16.42 11.18 -4.61
CA ILE A 108 16.24 12.47 -3.93
C ILE A 108 14.78 12.90 -4.07
N ARG A 109 14.11 13.11 -2.94
CA ARG A 109 12.78 13.75 -2.89
C ARG A 109 12.95 15.17 -2.38
N HIS A 110 12.37 16.13 -3.08
CA HIS A 110 12.39 17.54 -2.70
C HIS A 110 11.04 18.20 -2.98
N THR A 111 10.78 19.35 -2.34
CA THR A 111 9.61 20.16 -2.71
C THR A 111 9.97 21.15 -3.83
N SER A 112 8.94 21.77 -4.40
CA SER A 112 9.06 22.81 -5.43
C SER A 112 9.69 24.11 -4.92
N GLY A 113 9.94 24.23 -3.60
CA GLY A 113 10.71 25.33 -3.00
C GLY A 113 12.22 25.16 -3.10
N PHE A 114 12.72 24.00 -3.56
CA PHE A 114 14.14 23.73 -3.69
C PHE A 114 14.82 24.75 -4.63
N PRO A 115 15.85 25.49 -4.19
CA PRO A 115 16.31 26.69 -4.90
C PRO A 115 17.35 26.43 -6.02
N TYR A 116 17.64 25.17 -6.35
CA TYR A 116 18.68 24.81 -7.33
C TYR A 116 18.16 23.85 -8.39
N ARG A 117 18.64 24.02 -9.64
CA ARG A 117 18.41 23.06 -10.74
C ARG A 117 19.03 21.69 -10.47
N ASN A 118 20.06 21.64 -9.66
CA ASN A 118 20.95 20.50 -9.48
C ASN A 118 21.43 20.40 -8.03
N ILE A 119 21.70 19.17 -7.59
CA ILE A 119 22.40 18.89 -6.33
C ILE A 119 23.67 18.10 -6.65
N TRP A 120 24.80 18.59 -6.13
CA TRP A 120 26.05 17.84 -6.11
C TRP A 120 26.07 16.95 -4.87
N MET A 121 26.35 15.66 -5.03
CA MET A 121 26.34 14.69 -3.95
C MET A 121 27.64 13.88 -3.95
N LYS A 122 28.32 13.83 -2.81
CA LYS A 122 29.45 12.96 -2.59
C LYS A 122 28.97 11.62 -2.05
N VAL A 123 29.47 10.54 -2.64
CA VAL A 123 29.17 9.15 -2.30
C VAL A 123 30.43 8.55 -1.70
N TYR A 124 30.46 8.38 -0.39
CA TYR A 124 31.48 7.59 0.28
C TYR A 124 31.12 6.11 0.19
N THR A 125 32.07 5.25 -0.17
CA THR A 125 31.91 3.79 -0.24
C THR A 125 32.98 3.12 0.60
N THR A 126 32.57 2.32 1.58
CA THR A 126 33.43 1.38 2.29
C THR A 126 33.12 -0.04 1.81
N TYR A 127 34.15 -0.71 1.30
CA TYR A 127 34.10 -2.07 0.75
C TYR A 127 34.11 -3.12 1.88
N PRO A 128 33.70 -4.38 1.62
CA PRO A 128 33.80 -5.47 2.59
C PRO A 128 35.21 -5.66 3.19
N SER A 129 36.26 -5.42 2.40
CA SER A 129 37.67 -5.41 2.83
C SER A 129 38.08 -4.24 3.73
N GLY A 130 37.17 -3.30 4.03
CA GLY A 130 37.47 -2.05 4.75
C GLY A 130 38.14 -0.98 3.90
N LYS A 131 38.46 -1.25 2.62
CA LYS A 131 38.93 -0.24 1.67
C LYS A 131 37.87 0.86 1.51
N GLN A 132 38.32 2.10 1.29
CA GLN A 132 37.43 3.24 1.05
C GLN A 132 37.65 3.88 -0.34
N ARG A 133 36.60 4.53 -0.84
CA ARG A 133 36.56 5.37 -2.04
C ARG A 133 35.51 6.47 -1.82
N ASP A 134 35.76 7.68 -2.31
CA ASP A 134 34.70 8.66 -2.52
C ASP A 134 34.54 8.98 -4.02
N ASP A 135 33.28 9.13 -4.44
CA ASP A 135 32.89 9.60 -5.77
C ASP A 135 32.06 10.89 -5.64
N LEU A 136 32.03 11.71 -6.69
CA LEU A 136 31.22 12.92 -6.75
C LEU A 136 30.25 12.84 -7.95
N ALA A 137 28.96 12.99 -7.68
CA ALA A 137 27.90 12.95 -8.69
C ALA A 137 27.14 14.28 -8.77
N GLU A 138 26.67 14.63 -9.97
CA GLU A 138 25.73 15.71 -10.20
C GLU A 138 24.34 15.13 -10.53
N LEU A 139 23.35 15.50 -9.73
CA LEU A 139 21.95 15.12 -9.96
C LEU A 139 21.22 16.34 -10.53
N ILE A 140 20.84 16.29 -11.80
CA ILE A 140 20.07 17.33 -12.48
C ILE A 140 18.58 17.09 -12.19
N LEU A 141 17.98 17.98 -11.39
CA LEU A 141 16.61 17.92 -10.88
C LEU A 141 15.62 18.78 -11.70
N ALA A 142 16.11 19.81 -12.38
CA ALA A 142 15.32 20.65 -13.28
C ALA A 142 15.96 20.76 -14.67
N GLU A 143 15.15 21.01 -15.68
CA GLU A 143 15.61 21.42 -17.01
C GLU A 143 16.07 22.90 -17.02
N GLN A 144 16.57 23.38 -18.16
CA GLN A 144 17.09 24.76 -18.26
C GLN A 144 16.03 25.85 -18.12
N ASP A 145 14.77 25.55 -18.44
CA ASP A 145 13.59 26.41 -18.28
C ASP A 145 13.04 26.44 -16.84
N GLY A 146 13.64 25.67 -15.93
CA GLY A 146 13.18 25.52 -14.54
C GLY A 146 12.11 24.46 -14.33
N LYS A 147 11.69 23.72 -15.37
CA LYS A 147 10.75 22.60 -15.22
C LYS A 147 11.41 21.44 -14.46
N TRP A 148 10.78 21.02 -13.36
CA TRP A 148 11.23 19.87 -12.58
C TRP A 148 11.19 18.54 -13.38
N ARG A 149 12.15 17.68 -13.07
CA ARG A 149 12.36 16.34 -13.62
C ARG A 149 11.91 15.28 -12.60
N GLY A 150 11.87 14.02 -13.02
CA GLY A 150 11.35 12.92 -12.21
C GLY A 150 9.83 12.85 -12.22
N SER A 151 9.24 12.19 -11.22
CA SER A 151 7.79 12.10 -11.01
C SER A 151 7.38 12.98 -9.86
N GLY A 152 6.32 13.77 -10.00
CA GLY A 152 5.85 14.67 -8.94
C GLY A 152 4.34 14.61 -8.72
N MET A 153 3.91 14.97 -7.52
CA MET A 153 2.50 15.12 -7.15
C MET A 153 2.35 16.36 -6.25
N GLY A 154 1.52 17.31 -6.67
CA GLY A 154 1.39 18.60 -5.98
C GLY A 154 2.69 19.40 -6.09
N ASP A 155 3.29 19.71 -4.95
CA ASP A 155 4.56 20.42 -4.84
C ASP A 155 5.77 19.49 -4.65
N ILE A 156 5.57 18.17 -4.47
CA ILE A 156 6.61 17.18 -4.19
C ILE A 156 7.14 16.55 -5.48
N TRP A 157 8.46 16.34 -5.56
CA TRP A 157 9.16 15.72 -6.70
C TRP A 157 10.11 14.62 -6.26
N ASP A 158 9.94 13.43 -6.84
CA ASP A 158 10.76 12.24 -6.69
C ASP A 158 11.69 12.07 -7.91
N ASN A 159 13.00 12.11 -7.68
CA ASN A 159 14.01 11.87 -8.70
C ASN A 159 14.87 10.64 -8.32
N SER A 160 14.98 9.68 -9.25
CA SER A 160 15.94 8.57 -9.17
C SER A 160 16.91 8.67 -10.35
N ILE A 161 18.19 8.88 -10.07
CA ILE A 161 19.20 9.29 -11.06
C ILE A 161 20.35 8.30 -11.06
N LEU A 162 20.59 7.68 -12.22
CA LEU A 162 21.68 6.73 -12.44
C LEU A 162 23.04 7.44 -12.40
N ILE A 163 23.87 7.10 -11.40
CA ILE A 163 25.20 7.69 -11.23
C ILE A 163 26.33 6.78 -11.71
N GLN A 164 26.16 5.45 -11.65
CA GLN A 164 27.13 4.48 -12.18
C GLN A 164 26.40 3.36 -12.91
N ARG A 165 26.77 3.13 -14.17
CA ARG A 165 26.13 2.17 -15.07
C ARG A 165 27.02 0.95 -15.28
N ASN A 166 26.45 -0.25 -15.33
CA ASN A 166 27.13 -1.50 -15.69
C ASN A 166 28.38 -1.83 -14.84
N ILE A 167 28.43 -1.36 -13.59
CA ILE A 167 29.56 -1.57 -12.67
C ILE A 167 29.63 -3.02 -12.19
N LYS A 168 30.81 -3.43 -11.71
CA LYS A 168 30.99 -4.65 -10.93
C LYS A 168 31.44 -4.33 -9.52
N PHE A 169 30.85 -5.02 -8.55
CA PHE A 169 31.39 -5.09 -7.19
C PHE A 169 32.56 -6.09 -7.20
N PRO A 170 33.78 -5.72 -6.75
CA PRO A 170 34.95 -6.60 -6.81
C PRO A 170 34.95 -7.68 -5.72
N GLU A 171 34.21 -7.45 -4.63
CA GLU A 171 34.17 -8.30 -3.44
C GLU A 171 32.70 -8.63 -3.09
N PRO A 172 32.35 -9.85 -2.68
CA PRO A 172 31.05 -10.14 -2.08
C PRO A 172 31.03 -9.68 -0.60
N GLY A 173 29.87 -9.29 -0.08
CA GLY A 173 29.68 -8.86 1.31
C GLY A 173 28.84 -7.59 1.44
N SER A 174 28.83 -7.00 2.64
CA SER A 174 28.15 -5.72 2.90
C SER A 174 29.03 -4.54 2.51
N TYR A 175 28.51 -3.67 1.66
CA TYR A 175 29.09 -2.37 1.32
C TYR A 175 28.36 -1.28 2.12
N LYS A 176 29.11 -0.49 2.88
CA LYS A 176 28.56 0.69 3.54
C LYS A 176 28.73 1.90 2.63
N PHE A 177 27.63 2.53 2.26
CA PHE A 177 27.62 3.82 1.59
C PHE A 177 27.25 4.94 2.57
N GLU A 178 27.79 6.14 2.34
CA GLU A 178 27.35 7.36 3.01
C GLU A 178 27.16 8.48 1.98
N LEU A 179 26.00 9.13 2.00
CA LEU A 179 25.68 10.24 1.11
C LEU A 179 25.82 11.58 1.83
N GLU A 180 26.45 12.55 1.16
CA GLU A 180 26.67 13.92 1.65
C GLU A 180 26.37 14.92 0.53
N HIS A 181 25.63 16.00 0.80
CA HIS A 181 25.45 17.06 -0.20
C HIS A 181 26.70 17.94 -0.31
N TYR A 182 27.32 17.97 -1.49
CA TYR A 182 28.53 18.74 -1.78
C TYR A 182 28.21 20.17 -2.26
N MET A 183 27.19 20.79 -1.65
CA MET A 183 26.74 22.15 -1.98
C MET A 183 27.57 23.22 -1.26
N ARG A 184 27.43 24.48 -1.70
CA ARG A 184 28.17 25.65 -1.15
C ARG A 184 27.73 26.08 0.25
N HIS A 185 26.48 25.79 0.62
CA HIS A 185 25.90 26.15 1.92
C HIS A 185 25.77 24.90 2.79
N ASP A 186 26.04 25.02 4.08
CA ASP A 186 26.01 23.88 5.02
C ASP A 186 24.60 23.43 5.41
N LYS A 187 23.58 24.22 5.04
CA LYS A 187 22.16 23.87 5.12
C LYS A 187 21.57 23.84 3.72
N LEU A 188 20.92 22.75 3.37
CA LEU A 188 20.23 22.56 2.10
C LEU A 188 18.72 22.32 2.36
N PRO A 189 17.89 23.38 2.30
CA PRO A 189 16.47 23.29 2.60
C PRO A 189 15.66 22.64 1.47
N PHE A 190 14.43 22.24 1.79
CA PHE A 190 13.43 21.63 0.90
C PHE A 190 13.78 20.24 0.37
N VAL A 191 14.76 19.55 0.97
CA VAL A 191 15.03 18.13 0.72
C VAL A 191 14.24 17.31 1.74
N MET A 192 13.37 16.42 1.27
CA MET A 192 12.52 15.56 2.12
C MET A 192 13.16 14.20 2.38
N ASP A 193 13.65 13.54 1.33
CA ASP A 193 14.25 12.20 1.44
C ASP A 193 15.52 12.12 0.60
N VAL A 194 16.49 11.36 1.10
CA VAL A 194 17.72 10.99 0.39
C VAL A 194 17.80 9.47 0.37
N GLY A 195 18.15 8.87 -0.77
CA GLY A 195 18.16 7.42 -0.90
C GLY A 195 19.13 6.88 -1.94
N MET A 196 19.17 5.56 -2.02
CA MET A 196 20.01 4.81 -2.95
C MET A 196 19.27 3.58 -3.45
N ARG A 197 19.41 3.27 -4.75
CA ARG A 197 18.97 2.01 -5.35
C ARG A 197 20.13 1.31 -6.04
N VAL A 198 20.20 -0.01 -5.88
CA VAL A 198 21.06 -0.90 -6.67
C VAL A 198 20.19 -1.88 -7.45
N GLU A 199 20.35 -1.90 -8.76
CA GLU A 199 19.69 -2.84 -9.68
C GLU A 199 20.74 -3.73 -10.36
N LYS A 200 20.39 -4.98 -10.66
CA LYS A 200 21.12 -5.80 -11.64
C LYS A 200 20.95 -5.21 -13.04
N VAL A 201 21.89 -5.53 -13.91
CA VAL A 201 21.78 -5.32 -15.36
C VAL A 201 21.35 -6.63 -16.01
N ASP A 202 20.30 -6.59 -16.84
CA ASP A 202 19.88 -7.67 -17.73
C ASP A 202 20.93 -7.99 -18.83
#